data_AF-I3C3Y4-F1
#
_entry.id   AF-I3C3Y4-F1
#
_cell.length_a   1.000
_cell.length_b   1.000
_cell.length_c   1.000
_cell.angle_alpha   90.00
_cell.angle_beta   90.00
_cell.angle_gamma   90.00
#
_symmetry.space_group_name_H-M   'P 1'
#
loop_
_entity.id
_entity.type
_entity.pdbx_description
1 polymer ?
#
loop_
_entity_poly.entity_id
_entity_poly.type
_entity_poly.pdbx_seq_one_letter_code
_entity_poly.pdbx_strand_id
1 'polypeptide(L)'
;MNAYFNLLPQLSLLLFIAITFLFSFYDKISDWSGTISFLKQHFKGTFVKSIVPLTLFLITILELLAGIFSIIGIYNVLSGDKYFAILSCIISLLVLFIFLIGQRIAKDFDGAMKITVYIIPVVFCFYLLVN
;
A
#
# COMPACT_ATOMS: atom_id res chain seq x y z
N MET A 1 24.16 -10.44 -19.90
CA MET A 1 22.82 -10.78 -19.36
C MET A 1 21.81 -9.90 -20.07
N ASN A 2 20.65 -10.41 -20.50
CA ASN A 2 19.65 -9.62 -21.24
C ASN A 2 19.18 -8.44 -20.36
N ALA A 3 19.03 -7.23 -20.92
CA ALA A 3 18.71 -6.02 -20.16
C ALA A 3 17.41 -6.17 -19.33
N TYR A 4 16.48 -6.99 -19.80
CA TYR A 4 15.23 -7.33 -19.11
C TYR A 4 15.43 -8.10 -17.80
N PHE A 5 16.48 -8.93 -17.67
CA PHE A 5 16.75 -9.65 -16.41
C PHE A 5 17.16 -8.70 -15.29
N ASN A 6 17.76 -7.55 -15.62
CA ASN A 6 18.14 -6.54 -14.63
C ASN A 6 16.94 -5.80 -14.03
N LEU A 7 15.78 -5.85 -14.70
CA LEU A 7 14.53 -5.21 -14.25
C LEU A 7 13.65 -6.16 -13.43
N LEU A 8 13.98 -7.46 -13.38
CA LEU A 8 13.17 -8.46 -12.72
C LEU A 8 12.87 -8.10 -11.24
N PRO A 9 13.83 -7.61 -10.43
CA PRO A 9 13.54 -7.20 -9.04
C PRO A 9 12.50 -6.09 -8.95
N GLN A 10 12.60 -5.04 -9.77
CA GLN A 10 11.65 -3.93 -9.80
C GLN A 10 10.26 -4.42 -10.20
N LEU A 11 10.17 -5.24 -11.25
CA LEU A 11 8.90 -5.80 -11.73
C LEU A 11 8.24 -6.72 -10.70
N SER A 12 9.02 -7.56 -10.01
CA SER A 12 8.51 -8.42 -8.94
C SER A 12 7.95 -7.61 -7.76
N LEU A 13 8.62 -6.53 -7.37
CA LEU A 13 8.17 -5.69 -6.27
C LEU A 13 6.97 -4.82 -6.66
N LEU A 14 6.91 -4.31 -7.89
CA LEU A 14 5.70 -3.62 -8.40
C LEU A 14 4.50 -4.57 -8.48
N LEU A 15 4.71 -5.83 -8.88
CA LEU A 15 3.67 -6.84 -8.86
C LEU A 15 3.21 -7.14 -7.43
N PHE A 16 4.13 -7.22 -6.47
CA PHE A 16 3.81 -7.37 -5.05
C PHE A 16 2.94 -6.21 -4.54
N ILE A 17 3.29 -4.96 -4.89
CA ILE A 17 2.51 -3.77 -4.53
C ILE A 17 1.12 -3.83 -5.18
N ALA A 18 1.03 -4.16 -6.47
CA ALA A 18 -0.24 -4.30 -7.18
C ALA A 18 -1.16 -5.32 -6.50
N ILE A 19 -0.65 -6.53 -6.23
CA ILE A 19 -1.43 -7.59 -5.56
C ILE A 19 -1.88 -7.12 -4.18
N THR A 20 -0.96 -6.60 -3.36
CA THR A 20 -1.25 -6.19 -1.99
C THR A 20 -2.37 -5.15 -1.93
N PHE A 21 -2.27 -4.08 -2.72
CA PHE A 21 -3.23 -2.97 -2.62
C PHE A 21 -4.51 -3.19 -3.41
N LEU A 22 -4.49 -3.91 -4.54
CA LEU A 22 -5.73 -4.21 -5.28
C LEU A 22 -6.61 -5.21 -4.54
N PHE A 23 -6.03 -6.24 -3.90
CA PHE A 23 -6.80 -7.13 -3.04
C PHE A 23 -7.30 -6.39 -1.79
N SER A 24 -6.46 -5.56 -1.16
CA SER A 24 -6.90 -4.76 -0.02
C SER A 24 -8.01 -3.76 -0.36
N PHE A 25 -7.98 -3.18 -1.56
CA PHE A 25 -9.05 -2.35 -2.10
C PHE A 25 -10.34 -3.16 -2.30
N TYR A 26 -10.23 -4.30 -2.98
CA TYR A 26 -11.37 -5.18 -3.29
C TYR A 26 -12.08 -5.64 -2.01
N ASP A 27 -11.33 -6.11 -1.02
CA ASP A 27 -11.89 -6.58 0.25
C ASP A 27 -12.71 -5.48 0.93
N LYS A 28 -12.20 -4.24 0.97
CA LYS A 28 -12.91 -3.10 1.56
C LYS A 28 -14.21 -2.76 0.84
N ILE A 29 -14.21 -2.72 -0.49
CA ILE A 29 -15.43 -2.40 -1.24
C ILE A 29 -16.45 -3.53 -1.24
N SER A 30 -16.00 -4.79 -1.10
CA SER A 30 -16.88 -5.95 -1.02
C SER A 30 -17.62 -6.05 0.32
N ASP A 31 -17.00 -5.61 1.42
CA ASP A 31 -17.60 -5.59 2.76
C ASP A 31 -17.32 -4.27 3.49
N TRP A 32 -17.88 -3.19 2.94
CA TRP A 32 -17.65 -1.84 3.46
C TRP A 32 -18.18 -1.65 4.89
N SER A 33 -19.39 -2.14 5.15
CA SER A 33 -20.04 -2.00 6.46
C SER A 33 -19.37 -2.86 7.52
N GLY A 34 -18.99 -4.10 7.18
CA GLY A 34 -18.22 -4.97 8.07
C GLY A 34 -16.85 -4.38 8.39
N THR A 35 -16.14 -3.85 7.39
CA THR A 35 -14.86 -3.16 7.59
C THR A 35 -14.97 -1.95 8.53
N ILE A 36 -15.99 -1.10 8.35
CA ILE A 36 -16.25 0.02 9.26
C ILE A 36 -16.51 -0.47 10.69
N SER A 37 -17.33 -1.52 10.85
CA SER A 37 -17.67 -2.07 12.16
C SER A 37 -16.41 -2.61 12.87
N PHE A 38 -15.61 -3.41 12.17
CA PHE A 38 -14.35 -3.94 12.66
C PHE A 38 -13.40 -2.81 13.09
N LEU A 39 -13.17 -1.81 12.25
CA LEU A 39 -12.26 -0.70 12.57
C LEU A 39 -12.77 0.16 13.73
N LYS A 40 -14.07 0.43 13.82
CA LYS A 40 -14.64 1.16 14.98
C LYS A 40 -14.45 0.41 16.30
N GLN A 41 -14.46 -0.91 16.26
CA GLN A 41 -14.19 -1.76 17.42
C GLN A 41 -12.69 -1.81 17.72
N HIS A 42 -11.83 -1.96 16.71
CA HIS A 42 -10.36 -1.96 16.84
C HIS A 42 -9.86 -0.66 17.48
N PHE A 43 -10.38 0.48 17.02
CA PHE A 43 -10.03 1.81 17.50
C PHE A 43 -10.86 2.28 18.71
N LYS A 44 -11.53 1.37 19.42
CA LYS A 44 -12.38 1.72 20.56
C LYS A 44 -11.57 2.43 21.65
N GLY A 45 -12.05 3.61 22.06
CA GLY A 45 -11.37 4.45 23.06
C GLY A 45 -10.30 5.40 22.49
N THR A 46 -10.16 5.47 21.16
CA THR A 46 -9.27 6.42 20.48
C THR A 46 -10.07 7.45 19.69
N PHE A 47 -9.43 8.57 19.35
CA PHE A 47 -10.05 9.60 18.50
C PHE A 47 -10.28 9.12 17.06
N VAL A 48 -9.59 8.06 16.61
CA VAL A 48 -9.72 7.52 15.25
C VAL A 48 -11.12 6.94 15.03
N LYS A 49 -11.75 6.39 16.07
CA LYS A 49 -13.08 5.75 15.99
C LYS A 49 -14.14 6.63 15.30
N SER A 50 -14.16 7.94 15.59
CA SER A 50 -15.15 8.86 15.03
C SER A 50 -14.90 9.19 13.56
N ILE A 51 -13.65 9.12 13.12
CA ILE A 51 -13.21 9.44 11.75
C ILE A 51 -12.99 8.20 10.87
N VAL A 52 -13.19 6.98 11.41
CA VAL A 52 -13.03 5.70 10.68
C VAL A 52 -13.62 5.73 9.26
N PRO A 53 -14.89 6.15 9.03
CA PRO A 53 -15.46 6.12 7.69
C PRO A 53 -14.71 7.00 6.69
N LEU A 54 -14.29 8.20 7.14
CA LEU A 54 -13.53 9.14 6.31
C LEU A 54 -12.13 8.62 6.01
N THR A 55 -11.42 8.14 7.04
CA THR A 55 -10.07 7.59 6.87
C THR A 55 -10.09 6.36 5.98
N LEU A 56 -11.09 5.49 6.14
CA LEU A 56 -11.26 4.29 5.30
C LEU A 56 -11.49 4.69 3.84
N PHE A 57 -12.37 5.65 3.58
CA PHE A 57 -12.63 6.17 2.23
C PHE A 57 -11.36 6.69 1.55
N LEU A 58 -10.59 7.54 2.23
CA LEU A 58 -9.35 8.09 1.68
C LEU A 58 -8.30 7.01 1.43
N ILE A 59 -8.13 6.08 2.38
CA ILE A 59 -7.19 4.96 2.23
C ILE A 59 -7.58 4.11 1.02
N THR A 60 -8.85 3.71 0.88
CA THR A 60 -9.31 2.89 -0.24
C THR A 60 -9.00 3.53 -1.60
N ILE A 61 -9.16 4.85 -1.73
CA ILE A 61 -8.78 5.58 -2.96
C ILE A 61 -7.26 5.49 -3.20
N LEU A 62 -6.46 5.75 -2.17
CA LEU A 62 -5.01 5.70 -2.28
C LEU A 62 -4.51 4.29 -2.64
N GLU A 63 -5.11 3.24 -2.07
CA GLU A 63 -4.78 1.85 -2.40
C GLU A 63 -5.11 1.52 -3.84
N LEU A 64 -6.27 1.97 -4.34
CA LEU A 64 -6.62 1.81 -5.75
C LEU A 64 -5.59 2.50 -6.66
N LEU A 65 -5.21 3.74 -6.35
CA LEU A 65 -4.21 4.49 -7.10
C LEU A 65 -2.84 3.81 -7.04
N ALA A 66 -2.40 3.35 -5.86
CA ALA A 66 -1.16 2.62 -5.70
C ALA A 66 -1.13 1.36 -6.58
N GLY A 67 -2.22 0.58 -6.56
CA GLY A 67 -2.35 -0.64 -7.36
C GLY A 67 -2.37 -0.38 -8.87
N ILE A 68 -3.17 0.59 -9.33
CA ILE A 68 -3.23 0.97 -10.75
C ILE A 68 -1.88 1.50 -11.24
N PHE A 69 -1.22 2.38 -10.48
CA PHE A 69 0.08 2.91 -10.84
C PHE A 69 1.19 1.85 -10.81
N SER A 70 1.09 0.82 -9.95
CA SER A 70 1.99 -0.33 -10.02
C SER A 70 1.84 -1.07 -11.34
N ILE A 71 0.59 -1.33 -11.79
CA ILE A 71 0.34 -2.01 -13.07
C ILE A 71 0.86 -1.18 -14.24
N ILE A 72 0.55 0.12 -14.28
CA ILE A 72 1.07 1.02 -15.33
C ILE A 72 2.61 1.07 -15.27
N GLY A 73 3.18 1.15 -14.07
CA GLY A 73 4.62 1.15 -13.83
C GLY A 73 5.32 -0.10 -14.37
N ILE A 74 4.71 -1.29 -14.25
CA ILE A 74 5.25 -2.53 -14.81
C ILE A 74 5.46 -2.40 -16.33
N TYR A 75 4.50 -1.82 -17.06
CA TYR A 75 4.62 -1.62 -18.50
C TYR A 75 5.61 -0.50 -18.85
N ASN A 76 5.56 0.62 -18.14
CA ASN A 76 6.40 1.79 -18.44
C ASN A 76 7.89 1.55 -18.18
N VAL A 77 8.23 0.78 -17.13
CA VAL A 77 9.62 0.48 -16.77
C VAL A 77 10.34 -0.29 -17.88
N LEU A 78 9.63 -1.12 -18.65
CA LEU A 78 10.19 -1.81 -19.81
C LEU A 78 10.61 -0.85 -20.93
N SER A 79 9.99 0.32 -21.00
CA SER A 79 10.28 1.40 -21.96
C SER A 79 11.25 2.44 -21.40
N GLY A 80 11.73 2.26 -20.17
CA GLY A 80 12.65 3.17 -19.47
C GLY A 80 11.97 4.30 -18.69
N ASP A 81 10.64 4.43 -18.74
CA ASP A 81 9.90 5.40 -17.94
C ASP A 81 9.55 4.81 -16.56
N LYS A 82 10.02 5.45 -15.49
CA LYS A 82 9.83 5.00 -14.11
C LYS A 82 8.79 5.83 -13.34
N TYR A 83 8.16 6.82 -13.96
CA TYR A 83 7.31 7.80 -13.27
C TYR A 83 6.19 7.15 -12.44
N PHE A 84 5.35 6.31 -13.08
CA PHE A 84 4.24 5.65 -12.39
C PHE A 84 4.69 4.59 -11.38
N ALA A 85 5.81 3.91 -11.64
CA ALA A 85 6.40 2.96 -10.70
C ALA A 85 6.85 3.65 -9.40
N ILE A 86 7.51 4.81 -9.52
CA ILE A 86 7.93 5.64 -8.38
C ILE A 86 6.72 6.20 -7.65
N LEU A 87 5.74 6.75 -8.39
CA LEU A 87 4.52 7.31 -7.81
C LEU A 87 3.72 6.25 -7.03
N SER A 88 3.64 5.03 -7.56
CA SER A 88 3.05 3.89 -6.86
C SER A 88 3.74 3.62 -5.52
N CYS A 89 5.08 3.55 -5.50
CA CYS A 89 5.84 3.35 -4.27
C CYS A 89 5.59 4.45 -3.23
N ILE A 90 5.54 5.71 -3.65
CA ILE A 90 5.27 6.85 -2.76
C ILE A 90 3.88 6.72 -2.13
N ILE A 91 2.85 6.46 -2.94
CA ILE A 91 1.47 6.31 -2.44
C ILE A 91 1.37 5.11 -1.50
N SER A 92 2.00 3.98 -1.85
CA SER A 92 2.06 2.80 -0.99
C SER A 92 2.70 3.07 0.36
N LEU A 93 3.83 3.80 0.41
CA LEU A 93 4.47 4.18 1.67
C LEU A 93 3.58 5.11 2.49
N LEU A 94 2.89 6.07 1.85
CA LEU A 94 1.94 6.93 2.54
C LEU A 94 0.82 6.11 3.20
N VAL A 95 0.21 5.16 2.49
CA VAL A 95 -0.82 4.27 3.05
C VAL A 95 -0.27 3.42 4.20
N LEU A 96 0.89 2.80 4.02
CA LEU A 96 1.52 1.97 5.05
C LEU A 96 1.89 2.77 6.29
N PHE A 97 2.35 4.01 6.17
CA PHE A 97 2.59 4.86 7.33
C PHE A 97 1.31 5.29 8.04
N ILE A 98 0.23 5.58 7.30
CA ILE A 98 -1.09 5.81 7.91
C ILE A 98 -1.53 4.57 8.71
N PHE A 99 -1.38 3.38 8.15
CA PHE A 99 -1.65 2.14 8.88
C PHE A 99 -0.77 1.96 10.11
N LEU A 100 0.55 2.18 9.98
CA LEU A 100 1.49 2.05 11.10
C LEU A 100 1.12 3.00 12.25
N ILE A 101 0.81 4.25 11.94
CA ILE A 101 0.35 5.25 12.93
C ILE A 101 -0.95 4.78 13.58
N GLY A 102 -1.92 4.30 12.79
CA GLY A 102 -3.15 3.71 13.30
C GLY A 102 -2.88 2.59 14.30
N GLN A 103 -2.03 1.63 13.97
CA GLN A 103 -1.71 0.53 14.89
C GLN A 103 -1.04 1.02 16.18
N ARG A 104 -0.19 2.06 16.12
CA ARG A 104 0.39 2.69 17.32
C ARG A 104 -0.66 3.37 18.20
N ILE A 105 -1.64 4.05 17.61
CA ILE A 105 -2.76 4.68 18.33
C ILE A 105 -3.64 3.62 19.01
N ALA A 106 -3.90 2.50 18.33
CA ALA A 106 -4.63 1.37 18.86
C ALA A 106 -3.84 0.53 19.89
N LYS A 107 -2.54 0.82 20.07
CA LYS A 107 -1.59 0.01 20.86
C LYS A 107 -1.49 -1.44 20.39
N ASP A 108 -1.72 -1.68 19.10
CA ASP A 108 -1.56 -2.98 18.45
C ASP A 108 -0.12 -3.12 17.92
N PHE A 109 0.76 -3.67 18.76
CA PHE A 109 2.17 -3.86 18.42
C PHE A 109 2.39 -4.94 17.37
N ASP A 110 1.56 -5.99 17.37
CA ASP A 110 1.63 -7.08 16.39
C ASP A 110 1.18 -6.59 15.01
N GLY A 111 0.10 -5.80 14.96
CA GLY A 111 -0.34 -5.10 13.77
C GLY A 111 0.75 -4.17 13.22
N ALA A 112 1.39 -3.37 14.09
CA ALA A 112 2.48 -2.47 13.69
C ALA A 112 3.69 -3.24 13.11
N MET A 113 4.04 -4.40 13.68
CA MET A 113 5.09 -5.27 13.16
C MET A 113 4.75 -5.77 11.75
N LYS A 114 3.52 -6.26 11.53
CA LYS A 114 3.07 -6.72 10.20
C LYS A 114 3.17 -5.62 9.16
N ILE A 115 2.73 -4.39 9.47
CA ILE A 115 2.85 -3.25 8.55
C ILE A 115 4.31 -2.95 8.23
N THR A 116 5.21 -3.05 9.20
CA THR A 116 6.65 -2.84 8.99
C THR A 116 7.22 -3.83 7.97
N VAL A 117 6.75 -5.09 7.97
CA VAL A 117 7.15 -6.10 6.97
C VAL A 117 6.75 -5.67 5.55
N TYR A 118 5.58 -5.04 5.36
CA TYR A 118 5.17 -4.51 4.05
C TYR A 118 5.94 -3.26 3.63
N ILE A 119 6.44 -2.45 4.58
CA ILE A 119 7.24 -1.24 4.26
C ILE A 119 8.56 -1.62 3.59
N ILE A 120 9.22 -2.68 4.06
CA ILE A 120 10.54 -3.12 3.57
C ILE A 120 10.57 -3.32 2.04
N PRO A 121 9.71 -4.16 1.42
CA PRO A 121 9.72 -4.36 -0.03
C PRO A 121 9.35 -3.10 -0.81
N VAL A 122 8.52 -2.21 -0.27
CA VAL A 122 8.16 -0.95 -0.95
C VAL A 122 9.32 0.04 -0.94
N VAL A 123 10.02 0.18 0.19
CA VAL A 123 11.25 1.00 0.27
C VAL A 123 12.33 0.43 -0.64
N PHE A 124 12.48 -0.90 -0.67
CA PHE A 124 13.45 -1.54 -1.55
C PHE A 124 13.09 -1.34 -3.03
N CYS A 125 11.81 -1.43 -3.39
CA CYS A 125 11.34 -1.13 -4.74
C CYS A 125 11.66 0.32 -5.13
N PHE A 126 11.34 1.27 -4.25
CA PHE A 126 11.63 2.68 -4.45
C PHE A 126 13.13 2.91 -4.67
N TYR A 127 13.98 2.32 -3.81
CA TYR A 127 15.43 2.41 -3.94
C TYR A 127 15.95 1.86 -5.29
N LEU A 128 15.45 0.71 -5.74
CA LEU A 128 15.84 0.10 -7.02
C LEU A 128 15.32 0.84 -8.26
N LEU A 129 14.29 1.70 -8.11
CA LEU A 129 13.76 2.51 -9.20
C LEU A 129 14.56 3.81 -9.36
N VAL A 130 15.03 4.39 -8.26
CA VAL A 130 15.76 5.68 -8.28
C VAL A 130 17.27 5.54 -8.43
N ASN A 131 17.81 4.32 -8.32
CA ASN A 131 19.20 3.97 -8.59
C ASN A 131 19.32 3.02 -9.78
#